data_AF-A0A6I5C1F2-F1
#
_entry.id   AF-A0A6I5C1F2-F1
#
_cell.length_a   1.000
_cell.length_b   1.000
_cell.length_c   1.000
_cell.angle_alpha   90.00
_cell.angle_beta   90.00
_cell.angle_gamma   90.00
#
_symmetry.space_group_name_H-M   'P 1'
#
loop_
_entity.id
_entity.type
_entity.pdbx_description
1 polymer ?
#
loop_
_entity_poly.entity_id
_entity_poly.type
_entity_poly.pdbx_seq_one_letter_code
_entity_poly.pdbx_strand_id
1 'polypeptide(L)'
;ERALDMVLASRRVIVCWAMGLTQHKHSVPTIREVVNFLLLRGNIGRTGAGVCPVRGHSNVQGDRTMGIFERPAPAFLDALEKEFGFAPPREHGYDVVRAIRALRDGEAKVFFAMGGNFVSASPDTEVTEAAMRRARLTVHVSTKLNRSHVVTGARALILPTLGRTERDAQGGGEQFVTVEDSMGMVHASRGRLAPASPLLLSEPAIVSRLARRVLGEDSVVPWEEFERDYGAIRDRIARVV
;
A
#
# COMPACT_ATOMS: atom_id res chain seq x y z
N GLU A 1 20.82 26.15 22.31
CA GLU A 1 20.75 27.63 22.33
C GLU A 1 20.68 28.20 20.91
N ARG A 2 21.71 28.12 20.08
CA ARG A 2 21.66 28.66 18.69
C ARG A 2 20.46 28.23 17.83
N ALA A 3 20.06 26.96 17.90
CA ALA A 3 18.88 26.47 17.17
C ALA A 3 17.57 27.09 17.67
N LEU A 4 17.47 27.34 18.98
CA LEU A 4 16.33 28.02 19.58
C LEU A 4 16.24 29.45 19.06
N ASP A 5 17.35 30.19 19.03
CA ASP A 5 17.38 31.57 18.54
C ASP A 5 16.95 31.67 17.07
N MET A 6 17.47 30.79 16.21
CA MET A 6 17.06 30.70 14.80
C MET A 6 15.56 30.42 14.66
N VAL A 7 15.05 29.50 15.47
CA VAL A 7 13.65 29.12 15.48
C VAL A 7 12.77 30.29 15.96
N LEU A 8 13.17 31.02 17.00
CA LEU A 8 12.42 32.18 17.51
C LEU A 8 12.42 33.36 16.53
N ALA A 9 13.54 33.60 15.86
CA ALA A 9 13.64 34.65 14.83
C ALA A 9 12.81 34.34 13.57
N SER A 10 12.57 33.05 13.27
CA SER A 10 11.79 32.67 12.10
C SER A 10 10.29 32.97 12.26
N ARG A 11 9.70 33.62 11.26
CA ARG A 11 8.25 33.86 11.17
C ARG A 11 7.47 32.69 10.58
N ARG A 12 8.17 31.74 9.93
CA ARG A 12 7.58 30.62 9.19
C ARG A 12 8.46 29.39 9.36
N VAL A 13 7.91 28.35 9.98
CA VAL A 13 8.65 27.11 10.24
C VAL A 13 7.88 25.93 9.65
N ILE A 14 8.56 25.16 8.82
CA ILE A 14 8.13 23.82 8.41
C ILE A 14 8.98 22.81 9.16
N VAL A 15 8.34 21.86 9.84
CA VAL A 15 9.06 20.71 10.41
C VAL A 15 8.88 19.53 9.48
N CYS A 16 9.97 19.14 8.85
CA CYS A 16 10.04 17.94 8.03
C CYS A 16 10.55 16.76 8.86
N TRP A 17 9.89 15.61 8.78
CA TRP A 17 10.39 14.38 9.40
C TRP A 17 10.15 13.17 8.51
N ALA A 18 10.87 12.10 8.81
CA ALA A 18 10.74 10.81 8.14
C ALA A 18 10.85 9.68 9.18
N MET A 19 11.46 8.56 8.80
CA MET A 19 11.55 7.36 9.63
C MET A 19 12.37 7.53 10.91
N GLY A 20 13.34 8.45 10.93
CA GLY A 20 14.12 8.78 12.13
C GLY A 20 13.31 9.37 13.28
N LEU A 21 12.03 9.69 13.06
CA LEU A 21 11.09 10.05 14.12
C LEU A 21 10.05 8.95 14.35
N THR A 22 9.55 8.34 13.28
CA THR A 22 8.42 7.40 13.35
C THR A 22 8.82 6.00 13.82
N GLN A 23 10.07 5.57 13.61
CA GLN A 23 10.58 4.23 13.98
C GLN A 23 11.24 4.21 15.36
N HIS A 24 10.67 4.94 16.32
CA HIS A 24 11.09 4.93 17.71
C HIS A 24 9.92 4.60 18.64
N LYS A 25 10.22 4.00 19.80
CA LYS A 25 9.22 3.60 20.82
C LYS A 25 8.29 4.74 21.24
N HIS A 26 8.79 5.97 21.25
CA HIS A 26 8.05 7.17 21.67
C HIS A 26 7.64 8.07 20.50
N SER A 27 7.57 7.53 19.28
CA SER A 27 7.30 8.31 18.07
C SER A 27 6.02 9.13 18.12
N VAL A 28 4.91 8.54 18.58
CA VAL A 28 3.61 9.22 18.66
C VAL A 28 3.67 10.43 19.62
N PRO A 29 4.12 10.30 20.89
CA PRO A 29 4.36 11.45 21.75
C PRO A 29 5.30 12.49 21.14
N THR A 30 6.41 12.08 20.54
CA THR A 30 7.36 13.03 19.94
C THR A 30 6.74 13.82 18.80
N ILE A 31 5.99 13.18 17.90
CA ILE A 31 5.27 13.86 16.81
C ILE A 31 4.22 14.82 17.39
N ARG A 32 3.54 14.43 18.46
CA ARG A 32 2.60 15.32 19.15
C ARG A 32 3.29 16.57 19.67
N GLU A 33 4.48 16.47 20.26
CA GLU A 33 5.23 17.64 20.71
C GLU A 33 5.70 18.54 19.56
N VAL A 34 6.08 17.96 18.41
CA VAL A 34 6.36 18.73 17.19
C VAL A 34 5.13 19.53 16.74
N VAL A 35 3.95 18.91 16.74
CA VAL A 35 2.70 19.57 16.39
C VAL A 35 2.33 20.64 17.40
N ASN A 36 2.44 20.36 18.71
CA ASN A 36 2.21 21.34 19.78
C ASN A 36 3.10 22.58 19.62
N PHE A 37 4.38 22.38 19.33
CA PHE A 37 5.33 23.46 19.07
C PHE A 37 4.88 24.34 17.87
N LEU A 38 4.48 23.71 16.77
CA LEU A 38 3.99 24.44 15.59
C LEU A 38 2.69 25.20 15.87
N LEU A 39 1.77 24.60 16.63
CA LEU A 39 0.52 25.26 17.06
C LEU A 39 0.81 26.47 17.95
N LEU A 40 1.68 26.33 18.96
CA LEU A 40 2.08 27.43 19.86
C LEU A 40 2.70 28.61 19.11
N ARG A 41 3.42 28.33 18.02
CA ARG A 41 4.03 29.37 17.17
C ARG A 41 3.09 29.91 16.10
N GLY A 42 1.87 29.38 15.97
CA GLY A 42 0.95 29.73 14.89
C GLY A 42 1.48 29.34 13.50
N ASN A 43 2.28 28.28 13.41
CA ASN A 43 2.89 27.77 12.19
C ASN A 43 2.03 26.69 11.49
N ILE A 44 0.72 26.67 11.71
CA ILE A 44 -0.24 25.78 11.03
C ILE A 44 -1.25 26.64 10.25
N GLY A 45 -1.65 26.19 9.06
CA GLY A 45 -2.61 26.91 8.22
C GLY A 45 -2.05 28.16 7.54
N ARG A 46 -0.72 28.25 7.38
CA ARG A 46 -0.03 29.39 6.76
C ARG A 46 0.92 28.94 5.67
N THR A 47 0.98 29.69 4.58
CA THR A 47 1.92 29.42 3.49
C THR A 47 3.37 29.45 3.98
N GLY A 48 4.11 28.38 3.69
CA GLY A 48 5.51 28.23 4.10
C GLY A 48 5.71 27.81 5.55
N ALA A 49 4.67 27.33 6.24
CA ALA A 49 4.76 26.78 7.59
C ALA A 49 3.93 25.50 7.72
N GLY A 50 4.31 24.62 8.65
CA GLY A 50 3.51 23.46 9.01
C GLY A 50 4.28 22.17 9.16
N VAL A 51 3.55 21.06 9.01
CA VAL A 51 4.09 19.71 9.10
C VAL A 51 4.41 19.17 7.71
N CYS A 52 5.54 18.49 7.57
CA CYS A 52 5.92 17.80 6.34
C CYS A 52 6.43 16.38 6.67
N PRO A 53 5.53 15.41 6.89
CA PRO A 53 5.91 14.02 6.99
C PRO A 53 6.35 13.50 5.62
N VAL A 54 7.67 13.48 5.37
CA VAL A 54 8.25 12.98 4.13
C VAL A 54 8.11 11.47 4.10
N ARG A 55 7.38 10.95 3.11
CA ARG A 55 7.17 9.51 2.94
C ARG A 55 8.13 8.96 1.86
N GLY A 56 8.50 7.69 2.02
CA GLY A 56 9.58 7.08 1.23
C GLY A 56 9.13 6.49 -0.11
N HIS A 57 8.14 5.58 -0.10
CA HIS A 57 7.67 4.92 -1.31
C HIS A 57 6.77 5.84 -2.13
N SER A 58 6.79 5.66 -3.45
CA SER A 58 6.16 6.57 -4.41
C SER A 58 4.66 6.73 -4.26
N ASN A 59 3.94 5.71 -3.77
CA ASN A 59 2.48 5.72 -3.67
C ASN A 59 1.93 5.38 -2.27
N VAL A 60 2.76 5.47 -1.22
CA VAL A 60 2.30 5.07 0.12
C VAL A 60 1.22 6.01 0.69
N GLN A 61 1.04 7.20 0.10
CA GLN A 61 -0.14 8.03 0.29
C GLN A 61 -1.36 7.38 -0.38
N GLY A 62 -1.26 7.13 -1.68
CA GLY A 62 -2.33 6.56 -2.48
C GLY A 62 -2.81 5.22 -1.96
N ASP A 63 -1.92 4.35 -1.47
CA ASP A 63 -2.29 3.07 -0.85
C ASP A 63 -3.29 3.28 0.30
N ARG A 64 -3.07 4.29 1.16
CA ARG A 64 -3.99 4.60 2.27
C ARG A 64 -5.30 5.19 1.76
N THR A 65 -5.24 6.05 0.75
CA THR A 65 -6.43 6.61 0.08
C THR A 65 -7.29 5.52 -0.53
N MET A 66 -6.68 4.49 -1.11
CA MET A 66 -7.37 3.32 -1.70
C MET A 66 -7.79 2.27 -0.66
N GLY A 67 -7.69 2.56 0.64
CA GLY A 67 -8.14 1.67 1.70
C GLY A 67 -7.21 0.51 2.01
N ILE A 68 -5.94 0.55 1.60
CA ILE A 68 -4.92 -0.43 2.02
C ILE A 68 -4.54 -0.16 3.47
N PHE A 69 -5.40 -0.61 4.37
CA PHE A 69 -5.30 -0.42 5.81
C PHE A 69 -6.02 -1.55 6.54
N GLU A 70 -5.43 -2.05 7.63
CA GLU A 70 -5.99 -3.16 8.40
C GLU A 70 -7.18 -2.75 9.29
N ARG A 71 -7.44 -1.44 9.40
CA ARG A 71 -8.51 -0.84 10.22
C ARG A 71 -9.27 0.24 9.46
N PRO A 72 -9.86 -0.07 8.29
CA PRO A 72 -10.58 0.93 7.50
C PRO A 72 -11.74 1.53 8.30
N ALA A 73 -12.06 2.79 8.03
CA ALA A 73 -13.17 3.45 8.71
C ALA A 73 -14.52 2.80 8.32
N PRO A 74 -15.51 2.73 9.24
CA PRO A 74 -16.81 2.14 8.94
C PRO A 74 -17.48 2.70 7.68
N ALA A 75 -17.41 4.02 7.47
CA ALA A 75 -17.99 4.66 6.28
C ALA A 75 -17.36 4.18 4.95
N PHE A 76 -16.05 3.89 4.94
CA PHE A 76 -15.40 3.34 3.75
C PHE A 76 -15.88 1.91 3.46
N LEU A 77 -16.06 1.10 4.51
CA LEU A 77 -16.63 -0.24 4.37
C LEU A 77 -18.09 -0.20 3.90
N ASP A 78 -18.90 0.74 4.39
CA ASP A 78 -20.28 0.92 3.94
C ASP A 78 -20.35 1.32 2.45
N ALA A 79 -19.41 2.16 2.00
CA ALA A 79 -19.31 2.54 0.59
C ALA A 79 -18.88 1.37 -0.30
N LEU A 80 -17.93 0.53 0.16
CA LEU A 80 -17.56 -0.71 -0.53
C LEU A 80 -18.74 -1.68 -0.64
N GLU A 81 -19.50 -1.86 0.45
CA GLU A 81 -20.66 -2.73 0.48
C GLU A 81 -21.70 -2.28 -0.56
N LYS A 82 -22.00 -0.98 -0.57
CA LYS A 82 -22.93 -0.38 -1.53
C LYS A 82 -22.47 -0.51 -2.97
N GLU A 83 -21.18 -0.31 -3.24
CA GLU A 83 -20.65 -0.32 -4.62
C GLU A 83 -20.50 -1.73 -5.20
N PHE A 84 -20.07 -2.69 -4.38
CA PHE A 84 -19.67 -4.02 -4.84
C PHE A 84 -20.60 -5.15 -4.40
N GLY A 85 -21.62 -4.86 -3.58
CA GLY A 85 -22.68 -5.82 -3.23
C GLY A 85 -22.23 -6.98 -2.35
N PHE A 86 -21.13 -6.82 -1.60
CA PHE A 86 -20.66 -7.81 -0.62
C PHE A 86 -20.57 -7.17 0.76
N ALA A 87 -20.72 -7.94 1.84
CA ALA A 87 -20.54 -7.44 3.21
C ALA A 87 -19.05 -7.46 3.61
N PRO A 88 -18.36 -6.32 3.72
CA PRO A 88 -16.95 -6.31 4.11
C PRO A 88 -16.79 -6.68 5.58
N PRO A 89 -15.73 -7.44 5.95
CA PRO A 89 -15.45 -7.74 7.35
C PRO A 89 -15.32 -6.45 8.18
N ARG A 90 -16.01 -6.40 9.32
CA ARG A 90 -15.97 -5.25 10.24
C ARG A 90 -14.91 -5.41 11.34
N GLU A 91 -14.40 -6.63 11.52
CA GLU A 91 -13.25 -6.89 12.39
C GLU A 91 -11.96 -6.38 11.75
N HIS A 92 -11.06 -5.89 12.60
CA HIS A 92 -9.76 -5.40 12.16
C HIS A 92 -8.85 -6.54 11.69
N GLY A 93 -8.17 -6.30 10.57
CA GLY A 93 -7.16 -7.22 10.05
C GLY A 93 -5.82 -7.15 10.79
N TYR A 94 -4.83 -7.83 10.22
CA TYR A 94 -3.48 -7.87 10.76
C TYR A 94 -2.58 -6.77 10.16
N ASP A 95 -1.91 -6.01 11.03
CA ASP A 95 -0.73 -5.23 10.63
C ASP A 95 0.47 -6.17 10.37
N VAL A 96 1.59 -5.65 9.87
CA VAL A 96 2.79 -6.44 9.54
C VAL A 96 3.26 -7.32 10.71
N VAL A 97 3.33 -6.78 11.92
CA VAL A 97 3.83 -7.51 13.09
C VAL A 97 2.83 -8.56 13.54
N ARG A 98 1.52 -8.24 13.51
CA ARG A 98 0.47 -9.21 13.81
C ARG A 98 0.37 -10.30 12.76
N ALA A 99 0.61 -10.01 11.48
CA ALA A 99 0.63 -11.02 10.42
C ALA A 99 1.76 -12.02 10.63
N ILE A 100 2.95 -11.56 11.05
CA ILE A 100 4.07 -12.43 11.44
C ILE A 100 3.66 -13.34 12.61
N ARG A 101 3.02 -12.79 13.64
CA ARG A 101 2.53 -13.58 14.79
C ARG A 101 1.45 -14.58 14.37
N ALA A 102 0.48 -14.17 13.57
CA ALA A 102 -0.58 -15.05 13.08
C ALA A 102 -0.03 -16.22 12.26
N LEU A 103 0.99 -15.99 11.43
CA LEU A 103 1.70 -17.06 10.70
C LEU A 103 2.49 -17.97 11.65
N ARG A 104 3.20 -17.39 12.63
CA ARG A 104 3.95 -18.12 13.65
C ARG A 104 3.04 -19.06 14.46
N ASP A 105 1.88 -18.54 14.87
CA ASP A 105 0.93 -19.18 15.77
C ASP A 105 -0.08 -20.08 15.02
N GLY A 106 -0.05 -20.09 13.68
CA GLY A 106 -0.87 -20.95 12.83
C GLY A 106 -2.30 -20.45 12.59
N GLU A 107 -2.62 -19.24 13.05
CA GLU A 107 -3.89 -18.54 12.81
C GLU A 107 -4.00 -18.14 11.32
N ALA A 108 -2.91 -17.66 10.73
CA ALA A 108 -2.80 -17.41 9.29
C ALA A 108 -2.11 -18.60 8.59
N LYS A 109 -2.66 -19.02 7.45
CA LYS A 109 -2.18 -20.18 6.68
C LYS A 109 -1.74 -19.82 5.27
N VAL A 110 -2.20 -18.69 4.75
CA VAL A 110 -1.91 -18.22 3.40
C VAL A 110 -1.32 -16.82 3.52
N PHE A 111 -0.20 -16.59 2.84
CA PHE A 111 0.38 -15.28 2.68
C PHE A 111 0.35 -14.92 1.20
N PHE A 112 -0.27 -13.79 0.86
CA PHE A 112 -0.35 -13.28 -0.50
C PHE A 112 0.22 -11.86 -0.52
N ALA A 113 1.32 -11.66 -1.24
CA ALA A 113 1.97 -10.36 -1.36
C ALA A 113 1.86 -9.81 -2.79
N MET A 114 1.40 -8.57 -2.89
CA MET A 114 1.49 -7.76 -4.10
C MET A 114 2.75 -6.89 -4.02
N GLY A 115 3.82 -7.34 -4.67
CA GLY A 115 5.13 -6.73 -4.55
C GLY A 115 5.75 -6.86 -3.15
N GLY A 116 6.77 -6.03 -2.91
CA GLY A 116 7.49 -5.97 -1.64
C GLY A 116 8.51 -7.08 -1.40
N ASN A 117 9.34 -6.89 -0.38
CA ASN A 117 10.28 -7.89 0.12
C ASN A 117 10.03 -8.08 1.62
N PHE A 118 8.86 -8.64 1.95
CA PHE A 118 8.34 -8.76 3.31
C PHE A 118 9.35 -9.32 4.30
N VAL A 119 10.07 -10.38 3.93
CA VAL A 119 11.06 -11.04 4.80
C VAL A 119 12.22 -10.11 5.17
N SER A 120 12.75 -9.34 4.22
CA SER A 120 13.86 -8.40 4.50
C SER A 120 13.39 -7.07 5.06
N ALA A 121 12.16 -6.66 4.78
CA ALA A 121 11.62 -5.37 5.21
C ALA A 121 11.02 -5.41 6.63
N SER A 122 10.75 -6.61 7.15
CA SER A 122 10.19 -6.80 8.49
C SER A 122 11.30 -6.89 9.55
N PRO A 123 11.00 -6.51 10.81
CA PRO A 123 11.93 -6.67 11.92
C PRO A 123 12.16 -8.15 12.26
N ASP A 124 13.19 -8.42 13.08
CA ASP A 124 13.48 -9.74 13.64
C ASP A 124 13.53 -10.85 12.58
N THR A 125 14.54 -10.80 11.71
CA THR A 125 14.66 -11.65 10.51
C THR A 125 14.41 -13.13 10.79
N GLU A 126 15.03 -13.70 11.83
CA GLU A 126 14.86 -15.12 12.16
C GLU A 126 13.42 -15.48 12.53
N VAL A 127 12.75 -14.61 13.29
CA VAL A 127 11.35 -14.78 13.69
C VAL A 127 10.44 -14.68 12.47
N THR A 128 10.67 -13.67 11.62
CA THR A 128 9.91 -13.48 10.39
C THR A 128 10.09 -14.67 9.44
N GLU A 129 11.33 -15.11 9.21
CA GLU A 129 11.58 -16.26 8.34
C GLU A 129 10.96 -17.55 8.89
N ALA A 130 11.05 -17.80 10.20
CA ALA A 130 10.44 -18.97 10.83
C ALA A 130 8.91 -18.94 10.75
N ALA A 131 8.29 -17.77 10.88
CA ALA A 131 6.85 -17.59 10.70
C ALA A 131 6.42 -17.85 9.25
N MET A 132 7.13 -17.28 8.28
CA MET A 132 6.84 -17.48 6.85
C MET A 132 6.88 -18.97 6.44
N ARG A 133 7.85 -19.74 6.97
CA ARG A 133 7.95 -21.18 6.70
C ARG A 133 6.78 -22.01 7.23
N ARG A 134 5.95 -21.46 8.13
CA ARG A 134 4.74 -22.12 8.64
C ARG A 134 3.52 -21.95 7.76
N ALA A 135 3.54 -21.01 6.81
CA ALA A 135 2.45 -20.83 5.86
C ALA A 135 2.25 -22.12 5.03
N ARG A 136 1.00 -22.46 4.73
CA ARG A 136 0.66 -23.54 3.78
C ARG A 136 0.89 -23.10 2.34
N LEU A 137 0.68 -21.82 2.06
CA LEU A 137 0.87 -21.22 0.75
C LEU A 137 1.44 -19.81 0.88
N THR A 138 2.51 -19.54 0.15
CA THR A 138 3.06 -18.19 -0.04
C THR A 138 2.96 -17.81 -1.52
N VAL A 139 2.25 -16.73 -1.82
CA VAL A 139 2.09 -16.21 -3.19
C VAL A 139 2.74 -14.83 -3.27
N HIS A 140 3.56 -14.62 -4.29
CA HIS A 140 4.20 -13.34 -4.57
C HIS A 140 3.88 -12.88 -5.98
N VAL A 141 3.12 -11.79 -6.12
CA VAL A 141 3.03 -11.05 -7.37
C VAL A 141 4.26 -10.16 -7.46
N SER A 142 5.14 -10.35 -8.44
CA SER A 142 6.48 -9.74 -8.40
C SER A 142 7.07 -9.46 -9.77
N THR A 143 7.78 -8.34 -9.84
CA THR A 143 8.50 -7.87 -11.04
C THR A 143 9.95 -8.39 -11.09
N LYS A 144 10.49 -8.78 -9.93
CA LYS A 144 11.83 -9.36 -9.77
C LYS A 144 11.90 -10.25 -8.54
N LEU A 145 12.85 -11.19 -8.57
CA LEU A 145 13.15 -12.03 -7.42
C LEU A 145 13.79 -11.20 -6.28
N ASN A 146 13.54 -11.64 -5.05
CA ASN A 146 14.04 -11.05 -3.81
C ASN A 146 14.04 -12.10 -2.69
N ARG A 147 14.50 -11.75 -1.49
CA ARG A 147 14.66 -12.69 -0.36
C ARG A 147 13.37 -13.42 0.03
N SER A 148 12.22 -12.77 -0.08
CA SER A 148 10.93 -13.40 0.27
C SER A 148 10.59 -14.59 -0.63
N HIS A 149 11.14 -14.67 -1.84
CA HIS A 149 10.93 -15.77 -2.77
C HIS A 149 11.72 -17.04 -2.44
N VAL A 150 12.71 -16.96 -1.55
CA VAL A 150 13.52 -18.11 -1.10
C VAL A 150 13.25 -18.50 0.36
N VAL A 151 12.34 -17.79 1.03
CA VAL A 151 11.85 -18.13 2.36
C VAL A 151 10.35 -18.37 2.24
N THR A 152 10.01 -19.60 1.91
CA THR A 152 8.67 -19.97 1.48
C THR A 152 7.93 -20.79 2.52
N GLY A 153 6.60 -20.80 2.40
CA GLY A 153 5.76 -21.79 3.07
C GLY A 153 5.88 -23.18 2.41
N ALA A 154 4.94 -24.07 2.73
CA ALA A 154 4.91 -25.44 2.21
C ALA A 154 4.72 -25.50 0.68
N ARG A 155 4.01 -24.53 0.11
CA ARG A 155 3.90 -24.31 -1.34
C ARG A 155 4.17 -22.84 -1.63
N ALA A 156 4.88 -22.57 -2.71
CA ALA A 156 5.18 -21.22 -3.16
C ALA A 156 4.74 -21.01 -4.61
N LEU A 157 4.09 -19.88 -4.86
CA LEU A 157 3.78 -19.41 -6.20
C LEU A 157 4.41 -18.03 -6.40
N ILE A 158 5.07 -17.85 -7.53
CA ILE A 158 5.47 -16.54 -8.01
C ILE A 158 4.59 -16.25 -9.22
N LEU A 159 3.93 -15.11 -9.20
CA LEU A 159 3.11 -14.59 -10.30
C LEU A 159 3.89 -13.41 -10.89
N PRO A 160 4.68 -13.62 -11.97
CA PRO A 160 5.39 -12.54 -12.61
C PRO A 160 4.41 -11.47 -13.10
N THR A 161 4.69 -10.22 -12.78
CA THR A 161 3.83 -9.09 -13.18
C THR A 161 4.62 -8.03 -13.93
N LEU A 162 3.91 -7.22 -14.71
CA LEU A 162 4.46 -6.04 -15.36
C LEU A 162 5.03 -5.08 -14.32
N GLY A 163 6.26 -4.63 -14.56
CA GLY A 163 6.84 -3.51 -13.87
C GLY A 163 6.19 -2.20 -14.30
N ARG A 164 6.16 -1.24 -13.38
CA ARG A 164 5.62 0.12 -13.61
C ARG A 164 6.27 0.86 -14.80
N THR A 165 7.45 0.44 -15.23
CA THR A 165 8.18 1.00 -16.39
C THR A 165 7.77 0.37 -17.73
N GLU A 166 7.10 -0.76 -17.71
CA GLU A 166 6.65 -1.49 -18.89
C GLU A 166 5.28 -0.98 -19.35
N ARG A 167 5.05 -0.99 -20.67
CA ARG A 167 3.76 -0.66 -21.25
C ARG A 167 2.74 -1.73 -20.87
N ASP A 168 1.58 -1.28 -20.44
CA ASP A 168 0.43 -2.13 -20.18
C ASP A 168 -0.62 -1.85 -21.26
N ALA A 169 -0.92 -2.85 -22.09
CA ALA A 169 -1.90 -2.72 -23.17
C ALA A 169 -3.05 -3.70 -22.89
N GLN A 170 -4.25 -3.16 -22.70
CA GLN A 170 -5.47 -3.92 -22.40
C GLN A 170 -6.58 -3.46 -23.34
N GLY A 171 -7.42 -4.39 -23.82
CA GLY A 171 -8.61 -4.04 -24.61
C GLY A 171 -8.36 -3.24 -25.89
N GLY A 172 -7.12 -3.23 -26.41
CA GLY A 172 -6.72 -2.43 -27.57
C GLY A 172 -6.17 -1.03 -27.27
N GLY A 173 -6.01 -0.65 -26.00
CA GLY A 173 -5.46 0.65 -25.58
C GLY A 173 -4.36 0.54 -24.51
N GLU A 174 -3.46 1.53 -24.47
CA GLU A 174 -2.47 1.63 -23.39
C GLU A 174 -3.14 2.11 -22.09
N GLN A 175 -2.93 1.35 -21.02
CA GLN A 175 -3.42 1.66 -19.68
C GLN A 175 -2.38 2.45 -18.87
N PHE A 176 -2.83 3.09 -17.80
CA PHE A 176 -1.96 3.75 -16.83
C PHE A 176 -2.55 3.69 -15.43
N VAL A 177 -1.68 3.76 -14.42
CA VAL A 177 -2.06 3.83 -13.00
C VAL A 177 -1.89 5.26 -12.49
N THR A 178 -2.53 5.59 -11.39
CA THR A 178 -2.35 6.88 -10.70
C THR A 178 -1.54 6.71 -9.43
N VAL A 179 -0.73 7.71 -9.12
CA VAL A 179 0.12 7.75 -7.93
C VAL A 179 -0.17 9.04 -7.16
N GLU A 180 -0.30 8.95 -5.85
CA GLU A 180 -0.37 10.08 -4.93
C GLU A 180 0.96 10.21 -4.18
N ASP A 181 1.62 11.35 -4.34
CA ASP A 181 2.93 11.60 -3.73
C ASP A 181 2.84 12.05 -2.26
N SER A 182 4.00 12.31 -1.63
CA SER A 182 4.07 12.74 -0.23
C SER A 182 3.36 14.07 0.06
N MET A 183 3.10 14.89 -0.96
CA MET A 183 2.45 16.19 -0.87
C MET A 183 0.95 16.11 -1.20
N GLY A 184 0.43 14.91 -1.45
CA GLY A 184 -0.99 14.68 -1.78
C GLY A 184 -1.32 14.95 -3.25
N MET A 185 -0.31 15.01 -4.14
CA MET A 185 -0.55 15.28 -5.55
C MET A 185 -0.77 13.97 -6.32
N VAL A 186 -1.98 13.83 -6.88
CA VAL A 186 -2.34 12.69 -7.74
C VAL A 186 -1.90 12.95 -9.18
N HIS A 187 -1.15 12.03 -9.77
CA HIS A 187 -0.69 12.11 -11.15
C HIS A 187 -0.65 10.74 -11.83
N ALA A 188 -0.68 10.73 -13.16
CA ALA A 188 -0.59 9.52 -13.96
C ALA A 188 0.85 8.97 -13.98
N SER A 189 0.99 7.65 -13.86
CA SER A 189 2.22 6.90 -14.04
C SER A 189 2.03 5.88 -15.16
N ARG A 190 2.84 6.01 -16.22
CA ARG A 190 2.78 5.17 -17.43
C ARG A 190 4.17 4.65 -17.80
N GLY A 191 4.28 3.34 -17.95
CA GLY A 191 5.47 2.69 -18.48
C GLY A 191 5.60 2.87 -20.00
N ARG A 192 6.84 2.88 -20.49
CA ARG A 192 7.15 3.09 -21.92
C ARG A 192 7.98 1.98 -22.53
N LEU A 193 8.57 1.11 -21.71
CA LEU A 193 9.37 -0.01 -22.17
C LEU A 193 8.47 -1.13 -22.67
N ALA A 194 8.94 -1.90 -23.65
CA ALA A 194 8.26 -3.14 -24.01
C ALA A 194 8.29 -4.11 -22.81
N PRO A 195 7.22 -4.87 -22.56
CA PRO A 195 7.24 -5.92 -21.56
C PRO A 195 8.40 -6.89 -21.76
N ALA A 196 9.03 -7.31 -20.66
CA ALA A 196 10.15 -8.25 -20.69
C ALA A 196 9.75 -9.65 -21.21
N SER A 197 8.45 -9.98 -21.14
CA SER A 197 7.87 -11.19 -21.71
C SER A 197 6.40 -10.95 -22.09
N PRO A 198 5.91 -11.56 -23.18
CA PRO A 198 4.50 -11.49 -23.57
C PRO A 198 3.57 -12.24 -22.61
N LEU A 199 4.11 -13.01 -21.67
CA LEU A 199 3.34 -13.76 -20.66
C LEU A 199 3.06 -12.95 -19.39
N LEU A 200 3.67 -11.77 -19.24
CA LEU A 200 3.46 -10.94 -18.06
C LEU A 200 2.04 -10.37 -18.06
N LEU A 201 1.41 -10.40 -16.88
CA LEU A 201 0.12 -9.78 -16.64
C LEU A 201 0.31 -8.56 -15.74
N SER A 202 -0.53 -7.55 -15.90
CA SER A 202 -0.60 -6.43 -14.97
C SER A 202 -1.18 -6.86 -13.62
N GLU A 203 -0.92 -6.09 -12.56
CA GLU A 203 -1.50 -6.36 -11.24
C GLU A 203 -3.05 -6.37 -11.28
N PRO A 204 -3.74 -5.41 -11.95
CA PRO A 204 -5.18 -5.48 -12.12
C PRO A 204 -5.66 -6.73 -12.87
N ALA A 205 -4.97 -7.15 -13.94
CA ALA A 205 -5.32 -8.38 -14.65
C ALA A 205 -5.17 -9.62 -13.78
N ILE A 206 -4.10 -9.71 -12.98
CA ILE A 206 -3.89 -10.82 -12.04
C ILE A 206 -5.03 -10.87 -11.01
N VAL A 207 -5.37 -9.73 -10.39
CA VAL A 207 -6.45 -9.64 -9.39
C VAL A 207 -7.79 -9.99 -10.02
N SER A 208 -8.15 -9.38 -11.15
CA SER A 208 -9.42 -9.63 -11.83
C SER A 208 -9.59 -11.10 -12.25
N ARG A 209 -8.56 -11.71 -12.84
CA ARG A 209 -8.61 -13.13 -13.23
C ARG A 209 -8.69 -14.05 -12.02
N LEU A 210 -7.99 -13.74 -10.93
CA LEU A 210 -8.06 -14.52 -9.71
C LEU A 210 -9.45 -14.41 -9.07
N ALA A 211 -10.01 -13.20 -8.97
CA ALA A 211 -11.33 -12.96 -8.44
C ALA A 211 -12.40 -13.75 -9.21
N ARG A 212 -12.36 -13.74 -10.54
CA ARG A 212 -13.26 -14.55 -11.38
C ARG A 212 -13.16 -16.05 -11.11
N ARG A 213 -11.95 -16.56 -10.88
CA ARG A 213 -11.72 -17.99 -10.61
C ARG A 213 -12.14 -18.41 -9.21
N VAL A 214 -12.03 -17.51 -8.23
CA VAL A 214 -12.30 -17.81 -6.83
C VAL A 214 -13.76 -17.53 -6.46
N LEU A 215 -14.31 -16.42 -6.94
CA LEU A 215 -15.67 -15.96 -6.62
C LEU A 215 -16.72 -16.46 -7.63
N GLY A 216 -16.32 -16.78 -8.86
CA GLY A 216 -17.24 -17.32 -9.88
C GLY A 216 -18.43 -16.40 -10.16
N GLU A 217 -19.60 -17.00 -10.32
CA GLU A 217 -20.86 -16.32 -10.65
C GLU A 217 -21.50 -15.60 -9.44
N ASP A 218 -21.03 -15.88 -8.22
CA ASP A 218 -21.55 -15.24 -6.99
C ASP A 218 -21.13 -13.76 -6.87
N SER A 219 -20.11 -13.35 -7.64
CA SER A 219 -19.64 -11.97 -7.66
C SER A 219 -20.34 -11.14 -8.73
N VAL A 220 -21.02 -10.09 -8.33
CA VAL A 220 -21.64 -9.09 -9.23
C VAL A 220 -20.65 -8.08 -9.83
N VAL A 221 -19.40 -8.10 -9.38
CA VAL A 221 -18.36 -7.15 -9.81
C VAL A 221 -17.89 -7.45 -11.25
N PRO A 222 -17.80 -6.45 -12.15
CA PRO A 222 -17.43 -6.64 -13.55
C PRO A 222 -15.91 -6.77 -13.72
N TRP A 223 -15.33 -7.86 -13.19
CA TRP A 223 -13.88 -8.08 -13.19
C TRP A 223 -13.22 -8.03 -14.58
N GLU A 224 -13.91 -8.52 -15.61
CA GLU A 224 -13.43 -8.49 -17.00
C GLU A 224 -13.32 -7.05 -17.52
N GLU A 225 -14.23 -6.18 -17.11
CA GLU A 225 -14.19 -4.76 -17.44
C GLU A 225 -12.99 -4.09 -16.78
N PHE A 226 -12.73 -4.40 -15.51
CA PHE A 226 -11.58 -3.87 -14.77
C PHE A 226 -10.24 -4.31 -15.36
N GLU A 227 -10.15 -5.55 -15.85
CA GLU A 227 -8.96 -6.00 -16.58
C GLU A 227 -8.78 -5.21 -17.88
N ARG A 228 -9.87 -4.95 -18.61
CA ARG A 228 -9.83 -4.33 -19.94
C ARG A 228 -9.59 -2.82 -19.91
N ASP A 229 -10.16 -2.12 -18.93
CA ASP A 229 -10.13 -0.66 -18.84
C ASP A 229 -10.02 -0.17 -17.38
N TYR A 230 -8.90 0.50 -17.07
CA TYR A 230 -8.67 1.04 -15.72
C TYR A 230 -9.47 2.32 -15.47
N GLY A 231 -10.07 2.92 -16.50
CA GLY A 231 -11.11 3.93 -16.35
C GLY A 231 -12.28 3.42 -15.54
N ALA A 232 -12.77 2.22 -15.84
CA ALA A 232 -13.85 1.59 -15.09
C ALA A 232 -13.48 1.39 -13.60
N ILE A 233 -12.23 1.03 -13.30
CA ILE A 233 -11.75 0.93 -11.90
C ILE A 233 -11.79 2.31 -11.22
N ARG A 234 -11.31 3.36 -11.90
CA ARG A 234 -11.33 4.73 -11.36
C ARG A 234 -12.74 5.25 -11.11
N ASP A 235 -13.71 4.89 -11.95
CA ASP A 235 -15.11 5.25 -11.74
C ASP A 235 -15.67 4.61 -10.46
N ARG A 236 -15.25 3.37 -10.14
CA ARG A 236 -15.63 2.70 -8.88
C ARG A 236 -14.95 3.35 -7.69
N ILE A 237 -13.67 3.69 -7.81
CA ILE A 237 -12.91 4.41 -6.77
C ILE A 237 -13.64 5.72 -6.41
N ALA A 238 -14.09 6.49 -7.40
CA ALA A 238 -14.80 7.76 -7.18
C ALA A 238 -16.16 7.62 -6.49
N ARG A 239 -16.73 6.40 -6.40
CA ARG A 239 -17.95 6.11 -5.65
C ARG A 239 -17.70 5.66 -4.21
N VAL A 240 -16.44 5.33 -3.88
CA VAL A 240 -16.03 4.79 -2.58
C VAL A 240 -15.17 5.78 -1.79
N VAL A 241 -14.25 6.48 -2.45
CA VAL A 241 -13.27 7.42 -1.88
C VAL A 241 -13.78 8.85 -1.95
#